data_AF-A0A2E3XY58-F1
#
_entry.id   AF-A0A2E3XY58-F1
#
_cell.length_a   1.000
_cell.length_b   1.000
_cell.length_c   1.000
_cell.angle_alpha   90.00
_cell.angle_beta   90.00
_cell.angle_gamma   90.00
#
_symmetry.space_group_name_H-M   'P 1'
#
loop_
_entity.id
_entity.type
_entity.pdbx_description
1 polymer ?
#
loop_
_entity_poly.entity_id
_entity_poly.type
_entity_poly.pdbx_seq_one_letter_code
_entity_poly.pdbx_strand_id
1 'polypeptide(L)'
;MFNSSFIADKTQSSSSQFLIDSYEQFLSEIREDVNEGETSEFLSEDFQEEFQKLVARQELDQFSAKNFYWLNLIDSLVDTLFLLEEGDYSAESIIEYFEASEFLGFIITELEMEQSPEEVINTIKEIQEFQIVSFFHLQLSNKKWNPSGPVAYRPVPELGEGSFGIYLGKNNDFYPLPENIEASVLPVIKYNPLDQFIHIDLEGEILEIRSVEIHKNQFNQSPVLLMNAELYNHSQKQILIDKFVKANQIISELCPSLYTRLLQFTDYVVPLETEELVSYSMKVLPKHSMINLFNRDLVDLVDDLLHENGHHYLNGLLEGEEELIFEDDEKIFFSPWRRSLRPIRGIYHGVLTFYWAYRLFKELSLSDQLSEYFSSEEKDKIYFRLLEEEFLLNACQEELDKAFQMNKITDYGKSFYESIYEELNEDRSLCEKIESNLDKASLDKLNSLKQDVLSKKDLQA
;
A
#
# COMPACT_ATOMS: atom_id res chain seq x y z
N MET A 1 -16.73 -18.06 -23.51
CA MET A 1 -15.30 -18.33 -23.26
C MET A 1 -14.55 -17.23 -23.96
N PHE A 2 -14.46 -16.07 -23.31
CA PHE A 2 -13.67 -14.95 -23.82
C PHE A 2 -12.22 -15.23 -23.47
N ASN A 3 -11.32 -15.00 -24.44
CA ASN A 3 -9.88 -15.11 -24.24
C ASN A 3 -9.50 -14.31 -22.99
N SER A 4 -8.78 -14.98 -22.09
CA SER A 4 -8.03 -14.34 -21.01
C SER A 4 -7.23 -13.18 -21.59
N SER A 5 -7.43 -11.98 -21.04
CA SER A 5 -6.68 -10.78 -21.43
C SER A 5 -5.19 -11.09 -21.43
N PHE A 6 -4.44 -10.63 -22.42
CA PHE A 6 -2.99 -10.83 -22.55
C PHE A 6 -2.19 -10.40 -21.29
N ILE A 7 -2.68 -9.39 -20.56
CA ILE A 7 -2.18 -8.93 -19.25
C ILE A 7 -2.41 -9.97 -18.12
N ALA A 8 -3.42 -10.84 -18.23
CA ALA A 8 -3.64 -11.93 -17.27
C ALA A 8 -2.62 -13.06 -17.45
N ASP A 9 -2.34 -13.45 -18.69
CA ASP A 9 -1.61 -14.69 -18.96
C ASP A 9 -0.08 -14.50 -18.98
N LYS A 10 0.43 -13.32 -19.36
CA LYS A 10 1.89 -13.06 -19.34
C LYS A 10 2.44 -12.70 -17.96
N THR A 11 1.63 -12.16 -17.05
CA THR A 11 2.14 -11.59 -15.77
C THR A 11 1.68 -12.31 -14.51
N GLN A 12 0.87 -13.37 -14.61
CA GLN A 12 0.30 -14.04 -13.43
C GLN A 12 1.33 -14.70 -12.51
N SER A 13 2.53 -15.01 -13.02
CA SER A 13 3.63 -15.56 -12.22
C SER A 13 4.82 -14.61 -12.07
N SER A 14 4.97 -13.61 -12.93
CA SER A 14 6.21 -12.81 -12.98
C SER A 14 6.23 -11.66 -11.98
N SER A 15 5.14 -10.93 -11.73
CA SER A 15 5.20 -9.73 -10.87
C SER A 15 5.36 -10.05 -9.37
N SER A 16 4.73 -11.12 -8.87
CA SER A 16 5.03 -11.61 -7.53
C SER A 16 6.43 -12.21 -7.43
N GLN A 17 6.95 -12.80 -8.51
CA GLN A 17 8.31 -13.33 -8.54
C GLN A 17 9.35 -12.21 -8.51
N PHE A 18 9.13 -11.09 -9.22
CA PHE A 18 10.05 -9.95 -9.18
C PHE A 18 10.20 -9.35 -7.79
N LEU A 19 9.11 -9.21 -7.02
CA LEU A 19 9.22 -8.77 -5.63
C LEU A 19 10.03 -9.74 -4.76
N ILE A 20 9.92 -11.04 -5.03
CA ILE A 20 10.73 -12.07 -4.35
C ILE A 20 12.19 -11.96 -4.76
N ASP A 21 12.47 -11.82 -6.06
CA ASP A 21 13.83 -11.73 -6.60
C ASP A 21 14.53 -10.45 -6.12
N SER A 22 13.84 -9.30 -6.15
CA SER A 22 14.32 -8.02 -5.60
C SER A 22 14.62 -8.13 -4.09
N TYR A 23 13.73 -8.77 -3.32
CA TYR A 23 13.97 -9.06 -1.91
C TYR A 23 15.21 -9.94 -1.68
N GLU A 24 15.34 -11.02 -2.45
CA GLU A 24 16.47 -11.95 -2.33
C GLU A 24 17.80 -11.30 -2.72
N GLN A 25 17.80 -10.48 -3.77
CA GLN A 25 18.96 -9.70 -4.20
C GLN A 25 19.37 -8.71 -3.11
N PHE A 26 18.46 -7.86 -2.63
CA PHE A 26 18.79 -6.84 -1.63
C PHE A 26 19.27 -7.48 -0.32
N LEU A 27 18.63 -8.57 0.12
CA LEU A 27 19.11 -9.31 1.29
C LEU A 27 20.50 -9.91 1.07
N SER A 28 20.83 -10.36 -0.14
CA SER A 28 22.16 -10.88 -0.48
C SER A 28 23.21 -9.78 -0.38
N GLU A 29 22.94 -8.60 -0.95
CA GLU A 29 23.82 -7.43 -0.90
C GLU A 29 24.10 -7.02 0.56
N ILE A 30 23.07 -6.85 1.38
CA ILE A 30 23.22 -6.55 2.82
C ILE A 30 24.05 -7.63 3.54
N ARG A 31 23.83 -8.91 3.22
CA ARG A 31 24.58 -10.02 3.82
C ARG A 31 26.04 -9.99 3.39
N GLU A 32 26.34 -9.63 2.16
CA GLU A 32 27.71 -9.48 1.66
C GLU A 32 28.42 -8.37 2.43
N ASP A 33 27.85 -7.16 2.47
CA ASP A 33 28.42 -6.00 3.16
C ASP A 33 28.68 -6.26 4.65
N VAL A 34 27.71 -6.85 5.35
CA VAL A 34 27.85 -7.20 6.79
C VAL A 34 28.92 -8.27 7.03
N ASN A 35 29.15 -9.17 6.08
CA ASN A 35 30.17 -10.23 6.20
C ASN A 35 31.59 -9.71 5.91
N GLU A 36 31.74 -8.61 5.19
CA GLU A 36 33.04 -7.95 5.00
C GLU A 36 33.57 -7.35 6.32
N GLY A 37 32.69 -7.20 7.31
CA GLY A 37 33.05 -6.77 8.66
C GLY A 37 33.34 -5.28 8.75
N GLU A 38 32.81 -4.51 7.81
CA GLU A 38 32.84 -3.05 7.87
C GLU A 38 31.99 -2.56 9.07
N THR A 39 32.53 -1.58 9.79
CA THR A 39 31.84 -0.93 10.90
C THR A 39 31.61 0.52 10.53
N SER A 40 30.41 1.04 10.80
CA SER A 40 30.12 2.46 10.63
C SER A 40 30.43 3.23 11.90
N GLU A 41 31.08 4.39 11.78
CA GLU A 41 31.29 5.32 12.90
C GLU A 41 29.99 6.06 13.29
N PHE A 42 28.98 6.04 12.42
CA PHE A 42 27.71 6.72 12.64
C PHE A 42 26.69 5.83 13.39
N LEU A 43 26.79 4.51 13.27
CA LEU A 43 25.88 3.56 13.91
C LEU A 43 26.31 3.21 15.33
N SER A 44 25.36 2.94 16.22
CA SER A 44 25.70 2.49 17.58
C SER A 44 26.38 1.10 17.58
N GLU A 45 27.31 0.88 18.51
CA GLU A 45 28.00 -0.42 18.65
C GLU A 45 27.00 -1.56 18.94
N ASP A 46 26.03 -1.30 19.81
CA ASP A 46 24.99 -2.27 20.19
C ASP A 46 24.11 -2.65 18.98
N PHE A 47 23.75 -1.67 18.14
CA PHE A 47 23.00 -1.93 16.90
C PHE A 47 23.82 -2.75 15.92
N GLN A 48 25.08 -2.39 15.65
CA GLN A 48 25.92 -3.12 14.70
C GLN A 48 26.11 -4.60 15.11
N GLU A 49 26.33 -4.86 16.40
CA GLU A 49 26.47 -6.23 16.92
C GLU A 49 25.16 -7.02 16.78
N GLU A 50 24.01 -6.42 17.08
CA GLU A 50 22.71 -7.09 16.96
C GLU A 50 22.33 -7.28 15.49
N PHE A 51 22.48 -6.25 14.65
CA PHE A 51 22.17 -6.27 13.22
C PHE A 51 22.91 -7.40 12.49
N GLN A 52 24.21 -7.58 12.77
CA GLN A 52 24.99 -8.69 12.22
C GLN A 52 24.37 -10.06 12.54
N LYS A 53 23.82 -10.23 13.76
CA LYS A 53 23.12 -11.46 14.14
C LYS A 53 21.77 -11.58 13.46
N LEU A 54 21.04 -10.48 13.25
CA LEU A 54 19.70 -10.45 12.65
C LEU A 54 19.74 -10.78 11.16
N VAL A 55 20.66 -10.18 10.41
CA VAL A 55 20.78 -10.39 8.95
C VAL A 55 21.09 -11.85 8.59
N ALA A 56 21.80 -12.57 9.46
CA ALA A 56 22.12 -13.99 9.32
C ALA A 56 20.96 -14.95 9.66
N ARG A 57 19.78 -14.43 10.01
CA ARG A 57 18.64 -15.25 10.48
C ARG A 57 17.88 -15.89 9.33
N GLN A 58 17.55 -17.18 9.53
CA GLN A 58 16.75 -17.95 8.57
C GLN A 58 15.32 -17.44 8.43
N GLU A 59 14.82 -16.69 9.41
CA GLU A 59 13.54 -16.00 9.32
C GLU A 59 13.46 -15.02 8.13
N LEU A 60 14.61 -14.56 7.62
CA LEU A 60 14.77 -13.72 6.43
C LEU A 60 14.97 -14.51 5.13
N ASP A 61 15.12 -15.83 5.16
CA ASP A 61 15.39 -16.61 3.93
C ASP A 61 14.16 -16.78 3.04
N GLN A 62 13.01 -16.20 3.42
CA GLN A 62 11.76 -16.30 2.66
C GLN A 62 11.12 -14.93 2.56
N PHE A 63 10.66 -14.58 1.36
CA PHE A 63 9.86 -13.39 1.16
C PHE A 63 8.57 -13.42 1.98
N SER A 64 8.27 -12.29 2.61
CA SER A 64 6.96 -11.94 3.15
C SER A 64 6.82 -10.43 3.09
N ALA A 65 5.58 -9.91 3.10
CA ALA A 65 5.36 -8.46 3.14
C ALA A 65 6.08 -7.77 4.31
N LYS A 66 6.09 -8.40 5.49
CA LYS A 66 6.79 -7.89 6.68
C LYS A 66 8.31 -7.99 6.56
N ASN A 67 8.82 -9.05 5.91
CA ASN A 67 10.25 -9.17 5.64
C ASN A 67 10.73 -8.09 4.67
N PHE A 68 9.94 -7.82 3.61
CA PHE A 68 10.22 -6.75 2.66
C PHE A 68 10.18 -5.38 3.33
N TYR A 69 9.16 -5.12 4.16
CA TYR A 69 9.11 -3.90 4.98
C TYR A 69 10.34 -3.75 5.88
N TRP A 70 10.78 -4.83 6.54
CA TRP A 70 11.99 -4.80 7.37
C TRP A 70 13.25 -4.43 6.58
N LEU A 71 13.40 -4.90 5.33
CA LEU A 71 14.50 -4.45 4.46
C LEU A 71 14.39 -2.96 4.11
N ASN A 72 13.18 -2.46 3.86
CA ASN A 72 12.97 -1.04 3.57
C ASN A 72 13.23 -0.14 4.80
N LEU A 73 13.13 -0.67 6.03
CA LEU A 73 13.62 0.05 7.22
C LEU A 73 15.14 0.24 7.20
N ILE A 74 15.88 -0.73 6.66
CA ILE A 74 17.34 -0.64 6.50
C ILE A 74 17.68 0.37 5.41
N ASP A 75 16.98 0.31 4.27
CA ASP A 75 17.13 1.28 3.18
C ASP A 75 16.93 2.72 3.69
N SER A 76 15.87 2.94 4.47
CA SER A 76 15.61 4.23 5.11
C SER A 76 16.71 4.66 6.11
N LEU A 77 17.37 3.71 6.78
CA LEU A 77 18.52 4.02 7.64
C LEU A 77 19.76 4.38 6.80
N VAL A 78 20.02 3.66 5.70
CA VAL A 78 21.11 3.97 4.77
C VAL A 78 20.97 5.38 4.21
N ASP A 79 19.75 5.77 3.83
CA ASP A 79 19.41 7.13 3.43
C ASP A 79 19.78 8.17 4.52
N THR A 80 19.43 7.91 5.78
CA THR A 80 19.82 8.78 6.90
C THR A 80 21.33 8.84 7.09
N LEU A 81 22.04 7.71 6.94
CA LEU A 81 23.50 7.66 7.06
C LEU A 81 24.19 8.45 5.94
N PHE A 82 23.67 8.40 4.72
CA PHE A 82 24.18 9.18 3.61
C PHE A 82 24.13 10.69 3.91
N LEU A 83 23.01 11.18 4.47
CA LEU A 83 22.88 12.57 4.90
C LEU A 83 23.87 12.93 6.03
N LEU A 84 24.11 12.00 6.97
CA LEU A 84 25.13 12.15 8.01
C LEU A 84 26.54 12.26 7.44
N GLU A 85 26.85 11.50 6.39
CA GLU A 85 28.16 11.49 5.73
C GLU A 85 28.42 12.76 4.91
N GLU A 86 27.40 13.29 4.21
CA GLU A 86 27.53 14.52 3.43
C GLU A 86 27.79 15.75 4.31
N GLY A 87 27.31 15.74 5.55
CA GLY A 87 27.55 16.80 6.53
C GLY A 87 26.75 18.09 6.28
N ASP A 88 25.72 18.05 5.43
CA ASP A 88 24.80 19.18 5.22
C ASP A 88 23.60 19.12 6.18
N TYR A 89 23.79 19.66 7.38
CA TYR A 89 22.77 19.71 8.42
C TYR A 89 21.98 21.03 8.44
N SER A 90 21.70 21.63 7.29
CA SER A 90 20.77 22.77 7.29
C SER A 90 19.34 22.30 7.57
N ALA A 91 18.55 23.11 8.28
CA ALA A 91 17.16 22.78 8.55
C ALA A 91 16.37 22.62 7.24
N GLU A 92 16.66 23.46 6.24
CA GLU A 92 16.09 23.35 4.90
C GLU A 92 16.44 22.03 4.23
N SER A 93 17.71 21.62 4.25
CA SER A 93 18.17 20.36 3.63
C SER A 93 17.52 19.15 4.27
N ILE A 94 17.39 19.11 5.60
CA ILE A 94 16.73 17.99 6.31
C ILE A 94 15.24 17.95 5.97
N ILE A 95 14.56 19.09 5.99
CA ILE A 95 13.13 19.14 5.68
C ILE A 95 12.87 18.69 4.23
N GLU A 96 13.71 19.14 3.29
CA GLU A 96 13.63 18.71 1.88
C GLU A 96 13.87 17.21 1.75
N TYR A 97 14.90 16.67 2.43
CA TYR A 97 15.22 15.25 2.39
C TYR A 97 14.09 14.36 2.93
N PHE A 98 13.51 14.76 4.06
CA PHE A 98 12.46 14.00 4.74
C PHE A 98 11.04 14.45 4.35
N GLU A 99 10.84 15.22 3.27
CA GLU A 99 9.52 15.77 2.90
C GLU A 99 8.45 14.68 2.72
N ALA A 100 8.84 13.52 2.17
CA ALA A 100 7.96 12.38 1.96
C ALA A 100 8.02 11.35 3.10
N SER A 101 8.82 11.59 4.14
CA SER A 101 9.05 10.65 5.24
C SER A 101 8.03 10.82 6.36
N GLU A 102 7.74 9.71 7.04
CA GLU A 102 6.96 9.70 8.26
C GLU A 102 7.61 10.45 9.44
N PHE A 103 8.89 10.83 9.31
CA PHE A 103 9.62 11.64 10.30
C PHE A 103 9.41 13.15 10.13
N LEU A 104 8.81 13.63 9.04
CA LEU A 104 8.70 15.08 8.78
C LEU A 104 8.03 15.84 9.94
N GLY A 105 6.93 15.32 10.47
CA GLY A 105 6.23 15.95 11.60
C GLY A 105 7.09 16.03 12.86
N PHE A 106 7.87 14.97 13.13
CA PHE A 106 8.84 14.94 14.23
C PHE A 106 9.95 15.97 14.01
N ILE A 107 10.55 15.99 12.81
CA ILE A 107 11.61 16.93 12.43
C ILE A 107 11.16 18.38 12.64
N ILE A 108 9.99 18.74 12.12
CA ILE A 108 9.44 20.10 12.26
C ILE A 108 9.28 20.44 13.75
N THR A 109 8.73 19.52 14.53
CA THR A 109 8.51 19.75 15.97
C THR A 109 9.81 19.97 16.73
N GLU A 110 10.82 19.11 16.53
CA GLU A 110 12.10 19.23 17.24
C GLU A 110 12.90 20.49 16.81
N LEU A 111 12.86 20.84 15.52
CA LEU A 111 13.47 22.07 15.02
C LEU A 111 12.76 23.33 15.57
N GLU A 112 11.44 23.31 15.69
CA GLU A 112 10.66 24.38 16.35
C GLU A 112 10.99 24.50 17.84
N MET A 113 11.41 23.39 18.47
CA MET A 113 11.91 23.36 19.85
C MET A 113 13.38 23.80 19.99
N GLU A 114 13.96 24.39 18.94
CA GLU A 114 15.33 24.90 18.89
C GLU A 114 16.41 23.82 19.05
N GLN A 115 16.11 22.54 18.77
CA GLN A 115 17.14 21.51 18.67
C GLN A 115 18.03 21.75 17.45
N SER A 116 19.30 21.36 17.56
CA SER A 116 20.18 21.46 16.40
C SER A 116 19.80 20.40 15.36
N PRO A 117 19.85 20.74 14.05
CA PRO A 117 19.66 19.79 12.95
C PRO A 117 20.41 18.45 13.10
N GLU A 118 21.65 18.51 13.58
CA GLU A 118 22.50 17.32 13.83
C GLU A 118 21.93 16.44 14.96
N GLU A 119 21.43 17.03 16.05
CA GLU A 119 20.76 16.28 17.14
C GLU A 119 19.47 15.62 16.63
N VAL A 120 18.71 16.30 15.78
CA VAL A 120 17.47 15.76 15.20
C VAL A 120 17.76 14.54 14.31
N ILE A 121 18.74 14.62 13.40
CA ILE A 121 19.11 13.49 12.54
C ILE A 121 19.64 12.32 13.38
N ASN A 122 20.49 12.59 14.39
CA ASN A 122 20.98 11.53 15.27
C ASN A 122 19.84 10.83 16.03
N THR A 123 18.82 11.59 16.44
CA THR A 123 17.63 11.03 17.08
C THR A 123 16.82 10.16 16.11
N ILE A 124 16.66 10.58 14.85
CA ILE A 124 16.00 9.79 13.81
C ILE A 124 16.75 8.48 13.56
N LYS A 125 18.08 8.55 13.42
CA LYS A 125 18.94 7.38 13.26
C LYS A 125 18.75 6.40 14.43
N GLU A 126 18.78 6.88 15.67
CA GLU A 126 18.53 6.02 16.85
C GLU A 126 17.14 5.39 16.82
N ILE A 127 16.11 6.15 16.43
CA ILE A 127 14.75 5.60 16.27
C ILE A 127 14.72 4.50 15.20
N GLN A 128 15.39 4.70 14.06
CA GLN A 128 15.48 3.72 12.99
C GLN A 128 16.23 2.45 13.43
N GLU A 129 17.37 2.59 14.13
CA GLU A 129 18.12 1.46 14.70
C GLU A 129 17.23 0.61 15.62
N PHE A 130 16.50 1.26 16.55
CA PHE A 130 15.59 0.57 17.44
C PHE A 130 14.41 -0.06 16.71
N GLN A 131 13.86 0.61 15.70
CA GLN A 131 12.75 0.07 14.92
C GLN A 131 13.16 -1.17 14.13
N ILE A 132 14.35 -1.18 13.50
CA ILE A 132 14.87 -2.35 12.78
C ILE A 132 15.00 -3.56 13.72
N VAL A 133 15.57 -3.37 14.91
CA VAL A 133 15.78 -4.45 15.89
C VAL A 133 14.45 -4.93 16.47
N SER A 134 13.62 -4.01 16.97
CA SER A 134 12.36 -4.35 17.61
C SER A 134 11.36 -4.95 16.62
N PHE A 135 11.25 -4.41 15.40
CA PHE A 135 10.40 -4.98 14.36
C PHE A 135 10.80 -6.41 14.05
N PHE A 136 12.10 -6.72 13.88
CA PHE A 136 12.55 -8.09 13.65
C PHE A 136 12.06 -9.04 14.77
N HIS A 137 12.33 -8.68 16.02
CA HIS A 137 12.02 -9.54 17.16
C HIS A 137 10.52 -9.70 17.41
N LEU A 138 9.73 -8.65 17.15
CA LEU A 138 8.28 -8.64 17.41
C LEU A 138 7.46 -9.19 16.24
N GLN A 139 7.88 -8.94 15.00
CA GLN A 139 7.10 -9.25 13.80
C GLN A 139 7.57 -10.51 13.07
N LEU A 140 8.87 -10.79 13.07
CA LEU A 140 9.46 -11.84 12.23
C LEU A 140 9.92 -13.06 13.03
N SER A 141 10.55 -12.81 14.18
CA SER A 141 11.11 -13.84 15.06
C SER A 141 10.03 -14.65 15.77
N ASN A 142 10.26 -15.97 15.88
CA ASN A 142 9.46 -16.85 16.73
C ASN A 142 10.15 -17.17 18.07
N LYS A 143 11.24 -16.46 18.38
CA LYS A 143 12.03 -16.68 19.59
C LYS A 143 11.65 -15.68 20.67
N LYS A 144 11.79 -16.10 21.92
CA LYS A 144 11.70 -15.22 23.07
C LYS A 144 12.79 -14.17 23.00
N TRP A 145 12.42 -12.91 23.19
CA TRP A 145 13.31 -11.77 23.22
C TRP A 145 13.28 -11.12 24.61
N ASN A 146 14.45 -10.87 25.20
CA ASN A 146 14.61 -10.11 26.45
C ASN A 146 15.84 -9.21 26.26
N PRO A 147 15.68 -7.99 25.69
CA PRO A 147 16.77 -7.04 25.60
C PRO A 147 17.33 -6.68 26.99
N SER A 148 18.55 -6.14 27.03
CA SER A 148 19.23 -5.73 28.26
C SER A 148 18.55 -4.55 28.97
N GLY A 149 17.80 -3.74 28.22
CA GLY A 149 16.94 -2.67 28.69
C GLY A 149 15.72 -2.50 27.78
N PRO A 150 14.85 -1.52 28.04
CA PRO A 150 13.72 -1.22 27.16
C PRO A 150 14.21 -0.83 25.76
N VAL A 151 13.61 -1.42 24.72
CA VAL A 151 13.88 -1.10 23.32
C VAL A 151 12.62 -0.50 22.70
N ALA A 152 12.78 0.66 22.07
CA ALA A 152 11.68 1.35 21.41
C ALA A 152 11.12 0.53 20.23
N TYR A 153 9.80 0.37 20.19
CA TYR A 153 9.05 -0.11 19.03
C TYR A 153 8.00 0.93 18.65
N ARG A 154 8.02 1.38 17.40
CA ARG A 154 7.00 2.27 16.86
C ARG A 154 5.90 1.43 16.19
N PRO A 155 4.64 1.53 16.64
CA PRO A 155 3.52 0.89 15.97
C PRO A 155 3.45 1.28 14.49
N VAL A 156 3.14 0.32 13.63
CA VAL A 156 2.99 0.51 12.18
C VAL A 156 1.49 0.55 11.83
N PRO A 157 0.90 1.72 11.56
CA PRO A 157 -0.54 1.85 11.28
C PRO A 157 -1.03 0.95 10.14
N GLU A 158 -0.19 0.73 9.13
CA GLU A 158 -0.48 -0.10 7.97
C GLU A 158 -0.45 -1.61 8.26
N LEU A 159 -0.08 -2.00 9.49
CA LEU A 159 -0.30 -3.34 10.05
C LEU A 159 -1.55 -3.40 10.94
N GLY A 160 -2.35 -2.33 10.99
CA GLY A 160 -3.52 -2.20 11.87
C GLY A 160 -3.18 -1.82 13.31
N GLU A 161 -1.96 -1.35 13.56
CA GLU A 161 -1.46 -1.00 14.89
C GLU A 161 -1.78 0.44 15.27
N GLY A 162 -1.88 0.72 16.57
CA GLY A 162 -2.13 2.07 17.06
C GLY A 162 -2.32 2.11 18.56
N SER A 163 -2.94 3.18 19.07
CA SER A 163 -3.12 3.45 20.51
C SER A 163 -3.90 2.37 21.27
N PHE A 164 -4.71 1.57 20.58
CA PHE A 164 -5.55 0.55 21.19
C PHE A 164 -4.94 -0.86 21.14
N GLY A 165 -3.89 -1.06 20.36
CA GLY A 165 -3.26 -2.38 20.25
C GLY A 165 -2.33 -2.52 19.07
N ILE A 166 -1.54 -3.60 19.09
CA ILE A 166 -0.54 -3.94 18.07
C ILE A 166 -0.73 -5.38 17.60
N TYR A 167 -0.27 -5.68 16.38
CA TYR A 167 -0.39 -6.99 15.74
C TYR A 167 0.99 -7.61 15.59
N LEU A 168 1.31 -8.61 16.40
CA LEU A 168 2.66 -9.18 16.45
C LEU A 168 2.76 -10.56 15.80
N GLY A 169 3.97 -10.88 15.36
CA GLY A 169 4.35 -12.15 14.77
C GLY A 169 3.74 -12.41 13.39
N LYS A 170 4.08 -13.59 12.85
CA LYS A 170 3.60 -14.05 11.52
C LYS A 170 2.09 -14.29 11.46
N ASN A 171 1.45 -14.53 12.60
CA ASN A 171 0.03 -14.84 12.69
C ASN A 171 -0.85 -13.61 12.96
N ASN A 172 -0.25 -12.41 13.01
CA ASN A 172 -0.93 -11.16 13.41
C ASN A 172 -1.75 -11.37 14.69
N ASP A 173 -1.11 -11.86 15.75
CA ASP A 173 -1.75 -11.98 17.05
C ASP A 173 -1.93 -10.58 17.63
N PHE A 174 -3.13 -10.24 18.09
CA PHE A 174 -3.43 -8.89 18.58
C PHE A 174 -3.18 -8.76 20.07
N TYR A 175 -2.47 -7.70 20.45
CA TYR A 175 -2.09 -7.36 21.81
C TYR A 175 -2.77 -6.03 22.17
N PRO A 176 -3.85 -6.04 22.96
CA PRO A 176 -4.58 -4.83 23.31
C PRO A 176 -3.72 -3.96 24.23
N LEU A 177 -3.64 -2.67 23.90
CA LEU A 177 -2.95 -1.70 24.72
C LEU A 177 -3.93 -1.05 25.71
N PRO A 178 -3.50 -0.76 26.95
CA PRO A 178 -4.27 0.04 27.90
C PRO A 178 -4.79 1.35 27.29
N GLU A 179 -6.01 1.75 27.66
CA GLU A 179 -6.56 3.07 27.31
C GLU A 179 -5.60 4.17 27.78
N ASN A 180 -5.40 5.20 26.93
CA ASN A 180 -4.52 6.37 27.16
C ASN A 180 -3.02 6.16 26.96
N ILE A 181 -2.60 5.08 26.29
CA ILE A 181 -1.25 5.05 25.71
C ILE A 181 -1.27 5.94 24.45
N GLU A 182 -1.02 7.23 24.63
CA GLU A 182 -0.71 8.16 23.54
C GLU A 182 0.74 8.01 23.03
N ALA A 183 1.47 7.01 23.54
CA ALA A 183 2.85 6.82 23.18
C ALA A 183 2.97 6.40 21.71
N SER A 184 3.62 7.25 20.91
CA SER A 184 4.09 6.93 19.56
C SER A 184 5.14 5.82 19.54
N VAL A 185 5.67 5.48 20.72
CA VAL A 185 6.72 4.48 20.92
C VAL A 185 6.36 3.60 22.12
N LEU A 186 6.46 2.29 21.92
CA LEU A 186 6.30 1.27 22.95
C LEU A 186 7.67 0.80 23.42
N PRO A 187 8.10 1.11 24.66
CA PRO A 187 9.36 0.62 25.21
C PRO A 187 9.23 -0.84 25.65
N VAL A 188 9.70 -1.75 24.79
CA VAL A 188 9.58 -3.19 24.98
C VAL A 188 10.71 -3.73 25.85
N ILE A 189 10.36 -4.40 26.94
CA ILE A 189 11.32 -5.07 27.84
C ILE A 189 11.46 -6.55 27.50
N LYS A 190 10.38 -7.17 27.01
CA LYS A 190 10.33 -8.61 26.78
C LYS A 190 9.22 -8.99 25.84
N TYR A 191 9.47 -9.95 24.96
CA TYR A 191 8.47 -10.56 24.11
C TYR A 191 8.61 -12.08 24.12
N ASN A 192 7.48 -12.77 24.21
CA ASN A 192 7.43 -14.21 24.10
C ASN A 192 6.30 -14.63 23.16
N PRO A 193 6.61 -14.96 21.89
CA PRO A 193 5.60 -15.36 20.92
C PRO A 193 4.94 -16.70 21.26
N LEU A 194 5.62 -17.59 21.99
CA LEU A 194 5.10 -18.93 22.33
C LEU A 194 4.06 -18.86 23.45
N ASP A 195 4.29 -18.01 24.44
CA ASP A 195 3.37 -17.77 25.56
C ASP A 195 2.42 -16.59 25.29
N GLN A 196 2.52 -16.00 24.09
CA GLN A 196 1.76 -14.88 23.56
C GLN A 196 1.62 -13.70 24.53
N PHE A 197 2.76 -13.19 25.03
CA PHE A 197 2.79 -11.98 25.84
C PHE A 197 3.96 -11.07 25.49
N ILE A 198 3.78 -9.79 25.77
CA ILE A 198 4.79 -8.73 25.70
C ILE A 198 4.81 -7.97 27.04
N HIS A 199 5.99 -7.56 27.48
CA HIS A 199 6.16 -6.63 28.61
C HIS A 199 6.63 -5.28 28.06
N ILE A 200 5.93 -4.22 28.45
CA ILE A 200 6.27 -2.83 28.10
C ILE A 200 6.50 -2.00 29.37
N ASP A 201 7.37 -1.00 29.31
CA ASP A 201 7.69 -0.08 30.41
C ASP A 201 6.95 1.26 30.26
N LEU A 202 5.85 1.47 30.99
CA LEU A 202 5.17 2.76 30.93
C LEU A 202 5.48 3.56 32.20
N GLU A 203 6.30 4.59 32.03
CA GLU A 203 6.68 5.51 33.12
C GLU A 203 7.26 4.80 34.37
N GLY A 204 7.97 3.68 34.16
CA GLY A 204 8.57 2.86 35.22
C GLY A 204 7.67 1.73 35.72
N GLU A 205 6.44 1.60 35.21
CA GLU A 205 5.55 0.46 35.46
C GLU A 205 5.66 -0.58 34.34
N ILE A 206 6.05 -1.80 34.70
CA ILE A 206 6.11 -2.92 33.76
C ILE A 206 4.72 -3.54 33.61
N LEU A 207 4.14 -3.41 32.41
CA LEU A 207 2.85 -3.99 32.09
C LEU A 207 3.02 -5.28 31.28
N GLU A 208 2.35 -6.36 31.70
CA GLU A 208 2.21 -7.57 30.89
C GLU A 208 0.95 -7.51 30.04
N ILE A 209 1.13 -7.49 28.72
CA ILE A 209 0.06 -7.53 27.73
C ILE A 209 0.06 -8.91 27.10
N ARG A 210 -1.11 -9.57 27.11
CA ARG A 210 -1.31 -10.88 26.50
C ARG A 210 -2.09 -10.74 25.20
N SER A 211 -1.76 -11.57 24.22
CA SER A 211 -2.56 -11.60 23.02
C SER A 211 -3.99 -12.04 23.34
N VAL A 212 -4.95 -11.45 22.66
CA VAL A 212 -6.34 -11.92 22.70
C VAL A 212 -6.69 -12.58 21.38
N GLU A 213 -7.51 -13.62 21.44
CA GLU A 213 -8.06 -14.23 20.23
C GLU A 213 -9.07 -13.26 19.62
N ILE A 214 -8.64 -12.38 18.72
CA ILE A 214 -9.58 -11.68 17.85
C ILE A 214 -10.13 -12.72 16.89
N HIS A 215 -11.37 -13.17 17.12
CA HIS A 215 -12.27 -13.90 16.21
C HIS A 215 -11.66 -14.47 14.91
N LYS A 216 -10.52 -15.19 14.96
CA LYS A 216 -9.85 -15.73 13.77
C LYS A 216 -10.79 -16.66 13.01
N ASN A 217 -11.72 -17.26 13.74
CA ASN A 217 -12.77 -18.15 13.24
C ASN A 217 -13.96 -17.45 12.54
N GLN A 218 -14.15 -16.14 12.65
CA GLN A 218 -15.21 -15.42 11.90
C GLN A 218 -14.74 -14.97 10.51
N PHE A 219 -13.43 -14.89 10.27
CA PHE A 219 -12.83 -14.30 9.07
C PHE A 219 -11.96 -15.30 8.32
N ASN A 220 -12.46 -16.52 8.07
CA ASN A 220 -11.86 -17.43 7.08
C ASN A 220 -12.02 -16.90 5.63
N GLN A 221 -12.06 -15.58 5.46
CA GLN A 221 -12.12 -14.90 4.20
C GLN A 221 -10.75 -14.29 3.94
N SER A 222 -10.28 -14.46 2.71
CA SER A 222 -9.12 -13.76 2.19
C SER A 222 -9.64 -12.63 1.30
N PRO A 223 -9.06 -11.41 1.35
CA PRO A 223 -8.02 -10.98 2.29
C PRO A 223 -8.50 -10.90 3.75
N VAL A 224 -7.55 -10.95 4.69
CA VAL A 224 -7.82 -10.90 6.14
C VAL A 224 -8.00 -9.46 6.60
N LEU A 225 -9.06 -9.18 7.36
CA LEU A 225 -9.31 -7.86 7.93
C LEU A 225 -8.52 -7.66 9.25
N LEU A 226 -7.53 -6.77 9.26
CA LEU A 226 -6.75 -6.39 10.43
C LEU A 226 -7.41 -5.19 11.13
N MET A 227 -8.51 -5.46 11.84
CA MET A 227 -9.29 -4.43 12.50
C MET A 227 -8.99 -4.38 14.00
N ASN A 228 -8.58 -3.20 14.47
CA ASN A 228 -8.40 -2.95 15.89
C ASN A 228 -9.73 -3.18 16.64
N ALA A 229 -9.74 -4.16 17.54
CA ALA A 229 -10.95 -4.67 18.15
C ALA A 229 -11.61 -3.71 19.16
N GLU A 230 -10.82 -2.78 19.72
CA GLU A 230 -11.19 -1.90 20.84
C GLU A 230 -11.63 -0.50 20.37
N LEU A 231 -11.32 -0.11 19.13
CA LEU A 231 -11.74 1.18 18.55
C LEU A 231 -13.27 1.33 18.45
N TYR A 232 -13.99 0.21 18.35
CA TYR A 232 -15.39 0.21 17.95
C TYR A 232 -16.27 -0.45 18.99
N ASN A 233 -17.41 0.19 19.28
CA ASN A 233 -18.47 -0.55 19.95
C ASN A 233 -18.88 -1.76 19.09
N HIS A 234 -19.35 -2.82 19.75
CA HIS A 234 -19.65 -4.09 19.09
C HIS A 234 -20.58 -3.94 17.86
N SER A 235 -21.52 -2.99 17.89
CA SER A 235 -22.42 -2.75 16.75
C SER A 235 -21.71 -2.14 15.54
N GLN A 236 -20.88 -1.11 15.72
CA GLN A 236 -20.13 -0.49 14.63
C GLN A 236 -19.15 -1.50 14.02
N LYS A 237 -18.43 -2.23 14.87
CA LYS A 237 -17.53 -3.30 14.46
C LYS A 237 -18.21 -4.31 13.52
N GLN A 238 -19.37 -4.81 13.92
CA GLN A 238 -20.12 -5.78 13.12
C GLN A 238 -20.57 -5.19 11.77
N ILE A 239 -20.97 -3.91 11.73
CA ILE A 239 -21.36 -3.25 10.48
C ILE A 239 -20.20 -3.20 9.49
N LEU A 240 -18.99 -2.83 9.95
CA LEU A 240 -17.81 -2.76 9.09
C LEU A 240 -17.39 -4.14 8.57
N ILE A 241 -17.45 -5.15 9.45
CA ILE A 241 -17.23 -6.56 9.09
C ILE A 241 -18.22 -6.98 8.00
N ASP A 242 -19.52 -6.75 8.22
CA ASP A 242 -20.57 -7.18 7.30
C ASP A 242 -20.43 -6.48 5.94
N LYS A 243 -20.04 -5.19 5.93
CA LYS A 243 -19.71 -4.46 4.70
C LYS A 243 -18.55 -5.10 3.96
N PHE A 244 -17.44 -5.36 4.65
CA PHE A 244 -16.24 -5.96 4.05
C PHE A 244 -16.55 -7.37 3.51
N VAL A 245 -17.21 -8.21 4.31
CA VAL A 245 -17.63 -9.57 3.91
C VAL A 245 -18.53 -9.52 2.68
N LYS A 246 -19.49 -8.58 2.64
CA LYS A 246 -20.39 -8.43 1.49
C LYS A 246 -19.63 -7.98 0.23
N ALA A 247 -18.73 -7.02 0.34
CA ALA A 247 -17.91 -6.57 -0.78
C ALA A 247 -17.03 -7.70 -1.32
N ASN A 248 -16.39 -8.45 -0.43
CA ASN A 248 -15.56 -9.60 -0.79
C ASN A 248 -16.38 -10.71 -1.47
N GLN A 249 -17.58 -10.99 -0.95
CA GLN A 249 -18.52 -11.93 -1.55
C GLN A 249 -18.91 -11.52 -2.97
N ILE A 250 -19.25 -10.24 -3.18
CA ILE A 250 -19.60 -9.70 -4.50
C ILE A 250 -18.49 -9.94 -5.52
N ILE A 251 -17.25 -9.61 -5.16
CA ILE A 251 -16.10 -9.81 -6.05
C ILE A 251 -15.93 -11.31 -6.35
N SER A 252 -16.00 -12.17 -5.32
CA SER A 252 -15.82 -13.61 -5.48
C SER A 252 -16.87 -14.28 -6.37
N GLU A 253 -18.13 -13.83 -6.30
CA GLU A 253 -19.24 -14.45 -7.01
C GLU A 253 -19.48 -13.82 -8.39
N LEU A 254 -19.41 -12.49 -8.49
CA LEU A 254 -19.73 -11.77 -9.72
C LEU A 254 -18.51 -11.52 -10.61
N CYS A 255 -17.30 -11.49 -10.03
CA CYS A 255 -16.05 -11.19 -10.74
C CYS A 255 -14.92 -12.18 -10.36
N PRO A 256 -15.12 -13.50 -10.53
CA PRO A 256 -14.20 -14.52 -10.00
C PRO A 256 -12.77 -14.41 -10.55
N SER A 257 -12.60 -13.86 -11.76
CA SER A 257 -11.28 -13.62 -12.35
C SER A 257 -10.52 -12.52 -11.60
N LEU A 258 -11.21 -11.43 -11.26
CA LEU A 258 -10.69 -10.33 -10.46
C LEU A 258 -10.50 -10.73 -9.01
N TYR A 259 -11.38 -11.57 -8.46
CA TYR A 259 -11.19 -12.13 -7.12
C TYR A 259 -9.89 -12.94 -7.02
N THR A 260 -9.59 -13.75 -8.02
CA THR A 260 -8.33 -14.50 -8.06
C THR A 260 -7.11 -13.56 -8.01
N ARG A 261 -7.18 -12.41 -8.70
CA ARG A 261 -6.11 -11.39 -8.64
C ARG A 261 -6.07 -10.66 -7.30
N LEU A 262 -7.23 -10.35 -6.73
CA LEU A 262 -7.33 -9.78 -5.39
C LEU A 262 -6.53 -10.62 -4.40
N LEU A 263 -6.73 -11.93 -4.42
CA LEU A 263 -6.03 -12.88 -3.54
C LEU A 263 -4.54 -13.06 -3.85
N GLN A 264 -4.05 -12.64 -5.02
CA GLN A 264 -2.64 -12.72 -5.36
C GLN A 264 -1.84 -11.56 -4.77
N PHE A 265 -2.42 -10.35 -4.80
CA PHE A 265 -1.71 -9.12 -4.40
C PHE A 265 -2.23 -8.47 -3.14
N THR A 266 -3.27 -8.99 -2.50
CA THR A 266 -3.79 -8.48 -1.23
C THR A 266 -4.02 -9.64 -0.26
N ASP A 267 -3.21 -9.69 0.81
CA ASP A 267 -3.35 -10.66 1.89
C ASP A 267 -4.13 -10.04 3.06
N TYR A 268 -3.98 -8.72 3.26
CA TYR A 268 -4.51 -8.00 4.40
C TYR A 268 -5.21 -6.71 4.00
N VAL A 269 -6.33 -6.43 4.67
CA VAL A 269 -7.04 -5.15 4.60
C VAL A 269 -7.02 -4.52 5.98
N VAL A 270 -6.56 -3.27 6.05
CA VAL A 270 -6.55 -2.45 7.26
C VAL A 270 -7.62 -1.37 7.14
N PRO A 271 -8.62 -1.32 8.03
CA PRO A 271 -9.62 -0.25 8.01
C PRO A 271 -8.98 1.11 8.26
N LEU A 272 -9.30 2.09 7.41
CA LEU A 272 -8.98 3.50 7.62
C LEU A 272 -10.16 4.25 8.17
N GLU A 273 -9.95 4.99 9.26
CA GLU A 273 -10.95 5.86 9.89
C GLU A 273 -10.57 7.33 9.71
N THR A 274 -10.78 7.84 8.50
CA THR A 274 -10.53 9.25 8.16
C THR A 274 -11.55 9.69 7.12
N GLU A 275 -12.03 10.93 7.23
CA GLU A 275 -12.94 11.52 6.25
C GLU A 275 -12.18 11.98 5.00
N GLU A 276 -10.90 12.33 5.16
CA GLU A 276 -10.06 12.97 4.16
C GLU A 276 -9.35 11.98 3.24
N LEU A 277 -9.01 10.77 3.73
CA LEU A 277 -8.35 9.75 2.91
C LEU A 277 -9.33 8.77 2.28
N VAL A 278 -9.04 8.41 1.03
CA VAL A 278 -9.88 7.49 0.26
C VAL A 278 -9.56 6.05 0.62
N SER A 279 -8.46 5.54 0.09
CA SER A 279 -7.85 4.25 0.32
C SER A 279 -6.42 4.40 -0.21
N TYR A 280 -5.48 3.63 0.31
CA TYR A 280 -4.11 3.64 -0.20
C TYR A 280 -3.40 2.32 0.09
N SER A 281 -2.24 2.16 -0.55
CA SER A 281 -1.32 1.04 -0.40
C SER A 281 0.10 1.58 -0.51
N MET A 282 1.04 0.88 0.13
CA MET A 282 2.45 1.29 0.14
C MET A 282 3.30 0.32 -0.68
N LYS A 283 4.28 0.88 -1.40
CA LYS A 283 5.30 0.09 -2.10
C LYS A 283 6.11 -0.78 -1.11
N VAL A 284 6.49 -0.20 0.03
CA VAL A 284 7.35 -0.83 1.04
C VAL A 284 6.66 -1.90 1.88
N LEU A 285 5.32 -1.96 1.85
CA LEU A 285 4.51 -2.95 2.55
C LEU A 285 3.51 -3.58 1.57
N PRO A 286 3.97 -4.45 0.66
CA PRO A 286 3.11 -5.06 -0.32
C PRO A 286 2.03 -5.90 0.36
N LYS A 287 0.92 -6.13 -0.34
CA LYS A 287 -0.20 -6.96 0.10
C LYS A 287 -1.01 -6.48 1.30
N HIS A 288 -0.70 -5.30 1.83
CA HIS A 288 -1.52 -4.59 2.80
C HIS A 288 -2.23 -3.44 2.10
N SER A 289 -3.55 -3.45 2.14
CA SER A 289 -4.39 -2.39 1.58
C SER A 289 -5.11 -1.66 2.69
N MET A 290 -4.94 -0.34 2.74
CA MET A 290 -5.56 0.52 3.73
C MET A 290 -6.85 1.05 3.11
N ILE A 291 -8.00 0.53 3.57
CA ILE A 291 -9.31 0.74 2.92
C ILE A 291 -10.24 1.52 3.85
N ASN A 292 -10.84 2.59 3.38
CA ASN A 292 -11.84 3.33 4.16
C ASN A 292 -13.17 2.60 4.18
N LEU A 293 -13.53 2.01 5.32
CA LEU A 293 -14.79 1.28 5.48
C LEU A 293 -15.96 2.17 5.98
N PHE A 294 -15.65 3.39 6.44
CA PHE A 294 -16.59 4.26 7.16
C PHE A 294 -17.41 5.10 6.19
N ASN A 295 -16.71 5.76 5.27
CA ASN A 295 -17.29 6.78 4.39
C ASN A 295 -17.51 6.29 2.95
N ARG A 296 -17.56 4.96 2.77
CA ARG A 296 -17.78 4.30 1.50
C ARG A 296 -19.15 3.61 1.45
N ASP A 297 -19.85 3.83 0.34
CA ASP A 297 -20.94 2.95 -0.05
C ASP A 297 -20.41 1.62 -0.62
N LEU A 298 -21.30 0.67 -0.87
CA LEU A 298 -20.90 -0.68 -1.25
C LEU A 298 -20.23 -0.72 -2.62
N VAL A 299 -20.63 0.13 -3.57
CA VAL A 299 -20.02 0.18 -4.90
C VAL A 299 -18.60 0.71 -4.80
N ASP A 300 -18.39 1.79 -4.04
CA ASP A 300 -17.05 2.36 -3.85
C ASP A 300 -16.14 1.40 -3.07
N LEU A 301 -16.68 0.68 -2.07
CA LEU A 301 -15.89 -0.29 -1.32
C LEU A 301 -15.40 -1.46 -2.20
N VAL A 302 -16.24 -1.92 -3.13
CA VAL A 302 -15.86 -2.97 -4.09
C VAL A 302 -14.80 -2.45 -5.07
N ASP A 303 -14.89 -1.19 -5.49
CA ASP A 303 -13.88 -0.50 -6.32
C ASP A 303 -12.55 -0.36 -5.56
N ASP A 304 -12.56 0.22 -4.35
CA ASP A 304 -11.38 0.47 -3.52
C ASP A 304 -10.55 -0.81 -3.30
N LEU A 305 -11.20 -1.96 -3.06
CA LEU A 305 -10.49 -3.24 -2.90
C LEU A 305 -9.67 -3.63 -4.15
N LEU A 306 -10.23 -3.44 -5.34
CA LEU A 306 -9.55 -3.77 -6.60
C LEU A 306 -8.60 -2.66 -7.05
N HIS A 307 -8.90 -1.41 -6.73
CA HIS A 307 -8.02 -0.28 -7.01
C HIS A 307 -6.69 -0.42 -6.27
N GLU A 308 -6.74 -0.68 -4.97
CA GLU A 308 -5.54 -0.90 -4.16
C GLU A 308 -4.82 -2.20 -4.55
N ASN A 309 -5.56 -3.24 -4.95
CA ASN A 309 -4.94 -4.43 -5.53
C ASN A 309 -4.18 -4.11 -6.83
N GLY A 310 -4.73 -3.21 -7.65
CA GLY A 310 -4.11 -2.69 -8.85
C GLY A 310 -2.82 -1.92 -8.58
N HIS A 311 -2.75 -1.17 -7.47
CA HIS A 311 -1.52 -0.54 -7.01
C HIS A 311 -0.44 -1.57 -6.62
N HIS A 312 -0.79 -2.62 -5.87
CA HIS A 312 0.15 -3.70 -5.55
C HIS A 312 0.67 -4.42 -6.80
N TYR A 313 -0.21 -4.68 -7.76
CA TYR A 313 0.16 -5.26 -9.05
C TYR A 313 1.14 -4.37 -9.80
N LEU A 314 0.85 -3.07 -9.89
CA LEU A 314 1.70 -2.10 -10.57
C LEU A 314 3.06 -1.97 -9.90
N ASN A 315 3.11 -1.88 -8.56
CA ASN A 315 4.36 -1.82 -7.83
C ASN A 315 5.22 -3.05 -8.12
N GLY A 316 4.64 -4.25 -8.12
CA GLY A 316 5.36 -5.47 -8.50
C GLY A 316 5.82 -5.51 -9.96
N LEU A 317 5.19 -4.75 -10.86
CA LEU A 317 5.67 -4.59 -12.23
C LEU A 317 6.81 -3.58 -12.35
N LEU A 318 6.74 -2.47 -11.61
CA LEU A 318 7.77 -1.43 -11.62
C LEU A 318 9.07 -1.89 -10.95
N GLU A 319 9.00 -2.87 -10.03
CA GLU A 319 10.18 -3.54 -9.47
C GLU A 319 10.80 -4.61 -10.39
N GLY A 320 10.24 -4.84 -11.58
CA GLY A 320 10.74 -5.86 -12.52
C GLY A 320 12.04 -5.47 -13.21
N GLU A 321 12.77 -6.46 -13.73
CA GLU A 321 14.04 -6.25 -14.45
C GLU A 321 13.89 -5.42 -15.74
N GLU A 322 12.74 -5.54 -16.41
CA GLU A 322 12.44 -4.80 -17.63
C GLU A 322 11.76 -3.47 -17.28
N GLU A 323 12.53 -2.40 -17.38
CA GLU A 323 12.06 -1.03 -17.23
C GLU A 323 10.81 -0.78 -18.08
N LEU A 324 9.73 -0.27 -17.47
CA LEU A 324 8.49 0.06 -18.19
C LEU A 324 8.53 1.50 -18.71
N ILE A 325 9.09 2.40 -17.90
CA ILE A 325 9.10 3.83 -18.14
C ILE A 325 10.45 4.41 -17.74
N PHE A 326 10.91 5.44 -18.43
CA PHE A 326 12.03 6.24 -17.94
C PHE A 326 11.46 7.43 -17.21
N GLU A 327 11.57 7.42 -15.88
CA GLU A 327 10.98 8.45 -15.03
C GLU A 327 11.72 9.78 -15.17
N ASP A 328 10.93 10.86 -15.20
CA ASP A 328 11.38 12.23 -14.97
C ASP A 328 10.24 13.07 -14.40
N ASP A 329 10.60 14.21 -13.82
CA ASP A 329 9.66 15.11 -13.15
C ASP A 329 8.94 16.08 -14.11
N GLU A 330 9.13 15.93 -15.43
CA GLU A 330 8.53 16.85 -16.39
C GLU A 330 7.01 16.66 -16.47
N LYS A 331 6.28 17.64 -15.93
CA LYS A 331 4.81 17.68 -15.97
C LYS A 331 4.31 18.13 -17.34
N ILE A 332 4.29 17.21 -18.31
CA ILE A 332 3.95 17.50 -19.72
C ILE A 332 2.86 16.60 -20.32
N PHE A 333 2.33 15.65 -19.55
CA PHE A 333 1.31 14.71 -19.99
C PHE A 333 -0.01 14.98 -19.28
N PHE A 334 -1.10 15.13 -20.03
CA PHE A 334 -2.41 15.46 -19.45
C PHE A 334 -3.01 14.27 -18.69
N SER A 335 -3.31 14.45 -17.40
CA SER A 335 -4.08 13.49 -16.62
C SER A 335 -5.55 13.87 -16.66
N PRO A 336 -6.44 13.03 -17.21
CA PRO A 336 -7.85 13.31 -17.16
C PRO A 336 -8.30 13.30 -15.70
N TRP A 337 -8.03 12.29 -14.88
CA TRP A 337 -8.49 12.27 -13.47
C TRP A 337 -8.12 13.51 -12.65
N ARG A 338 -6.91 14.08 -12.85
CA ARG A 338 -6.44 15.27 -12.13
C ARG A 338 -6.68 16.59 -12.86
N ARG A 339 -7.18 16.56 -14.11
CA ARG A 339 -7.38 17.73 -14.99
C ARG A 339 -6.15 18.65 -15.08
N SER A 340 -4.95 18.07 -15.03
CA SER A 340 -3.67 18.77 -14.94
C SER A 340 -2.55 17.94 -15.54
N LEU A 341 -1.45 18.61 -15.92
CA LEU A 341 -0.25 17.95 -16.42
C LEU A 341 0.46 17.16 -15.31
N ARG A 342 1.01 16.01 -15.67
CA ARG A 342 1.69 15.06 -14.80
C ARG A 342 2.98 14.56 -15.45
N PRO A 343 3.94 14.08 -14.64
CA PRO A 343 5.07 13.31 -15.14
C PRO A 343 4.59 11.99 -15.75
N ILE A 344 5.45 11.33 -16.53
CA ILE A 344 5.11 10.06 -17.18
C ILE A 344 4.65 9.00 -16.19
N ARG A 345 5.33 8.89 -15.03
CA ARG A 345 4.94 8.00 -13.94
C ARG A 345 3.50 8.20 -13.53
N GLY A 346 3.06 9.44 -13.37
CA GLY A 346 1.70 9.76 -12.95
C GLY A 346 0.62 9.33 -13.95
N ILE A 347 0.87 9.43 -15.25
CA ILE A 347 -0.09 8.98 -16.29
C ILE A 347 -0.09 7.47 -16.42
N TYR A 348 1.10 6.87 -16.51
CA TYR A 348 1.25 5.43 -16.65
C TYR A 348 0.64 4.68 -15.45
N HIS A 349 0.90 5.18 -14.24
CA HIS A 349 0.31 4.69 -12.99
C HIS A 349 -1.21 4.80 -13.01
N GLY A 350 -1.76 5.95 -13.39
CA GLY A 350 -3.20 6.15 -13.50
C GLY A 350 -3.86 5.17 -14.47
N VAL A 351 -3.32 5.01 -15.68
CA VAL A 351 -3.89 4.09 -16.68
C VAL A 351 -3.91 2.65 -16.17
N LEU A 352 -2.82 2.19 -15.56
CA LEU A 352 -2.74 0.81 -15.07
C LEU A 352 -3.63 0.55 -13.85
N THR A 353 -3.83 1.52 -12.96
CA THR A 353 -4.63 1.32 -11.75
C THR A 353 -6.13 1.49 -12.04
N PHE A 354 -6.51 2.52 -12.81
CA PHE A 354 -7.91 2.72 -13.21
C PHE A 354 -8.41 1.69 -14.24
N TYR A 355 -7.52 0.98 -14.93
CA TYR A 355 -7.90 -0.18 -15.72
C TYR A 355 -8.56 -1.28 -14.86
N TRP A 356 -8.13 -1.49 -13.61
CA TRP A 356 -8.77 -2.46 -12.72
C TRP A 356 -10.18 -2.05 -12.32
N ALA A 357 -10.41 -0.76 -12.08
CA ALA A 357 -11.74 -0.21 -11.85
C ALA A 357 -12.63 -0.42 -13.10
N TYR A 358 -12.13 -0.10 -14.29
CA TYR A 358 -12.82 -0.36 -15.55
C TYR A 358 -13.23 -1.84 -15.69
N ARG A 359 -12.28 -2.76 -15.46
CA ARG A 359 -12.50 -4.21 -15.54
C ARG A 359 -13.54 -4.69 -14.54
N LEU A 360 -13.50 -4.18 -13.32
CA LEU A 360 -14.50 -4.47 -12.30
C LEU A 360 -15.90 -4.07 -12.75
N PHE A 361 -16.08 -2.81 -13.16
CA PHE A 361 -17.40 -2.33 -13.57
C PHE A 361 -17.89 -3.01 -14.86
N LYS A 362 -16.98 -3.40 -15.76
CA LYS A 362 -17.29 -4.24 -16.92
C LYS A 362 -17.85 -5.58 -16.50
N GLU A 363 -17.15 -6.34 -15.65
CA GLU A 363 -17.60 -7.66 -15.20
C GLU A 363 -18.92 -7.58 -14.41
N LEU A 364 -19.06 -6.59 -13.53
CA LEU A 364 -20.32 -6.33 -12.82
C LEU A 364 -21.47 -6.02 -13.79
N SER A 365 -21.24 -5.19 -14.80
CA SER A 365 -22.29 -4.80 -15.77
C SER A 365 -22.81 -5.95 -16.61
N LEU A 366 -22.00 -7.00 -16.78
CA LEU A 366 -22.32 -8.21 -17.54
C LEU A 366 -22.95 -9.31 -16.67
N SER A 367 -23.02 -9.12 -15.35
CA SER A 367 -23.55 -10.13 -14.43
C SER A 367 -25.07 -10.17 -14.41
N ASP A 368 -25.63 -11.35 -14.69
CA ASP A 368 -27.08 -11.60 -14.59
C ASP A 368 -27.57 -11.52 -13.12
N GLN A 369 -26.68 -11.69 -12.15
CA GLN A 369 -26.97 -11.68 -10.72
C GLN A 369 -26.81 -10.30 -10.07
N LEU A 370 -26.46 -9.26 -10.84
CA LEU A 370 -26.22 -7.91 -10.32
C LEU A 370 -27.39 -7.39 -9.47
N SER A 371 -28.62 -7.81 -9.80
CA SER A 371 -29.85 -7.43 -9.08
C SER A 371 -30.05 -8.06 -7.73
N GLU A 372 -29.30 -9.12 -7.41
CA GLU A 372 -29.35 -9.79 -6.11
C GLU A 372 -28.52 -9.02 -5.06
N TYR A 373 -27.51 -8.28 -5.51
CA TYR A 373 -26.53 -7.60 -4.65
C TYR A 373 -26.75 -6.10 -4.52
N PHE A 374 -27.19 -5.45 -5.61
CA PHE A 374 -27.25 -4.01 -5.75
C PHE A 374 -28.67 -3.50 -6.03
N SER A 375 -28.97 -2.35 -5.45
CA SER A 375 -30.17 -1.55 -5.76
C SER A 375 -30.12 -0.99 -7.19
N SER A 376 -31.24 -0.44 -7.67
CA SER A 376 -31.26 0.19 -8.99
C SER A 376 -30.34 1.41 -9.10
N GLU A 377 -30.21 2.18 -8.02
CA GLU A 377 -29.30 3.34 -7.96
C GLU A 377 -27.83 2.91 -8.01
N GLU A 378 -27.47 1.87 -7.26
CA GLU A 378 -26.11 1.31 -7.29
C GLU A 378 -25.76 0.70 -8.67
N LYS A 379 -26.74 0.11 -9.36
CA LYS A 379 -26.52 -0.37 -10.75
C LYS A 379 -26.27 0.76 -11.72
N ASP A 380 -27.05 1.83 -11.62
CA ASP A 380 -26.84 3.02 -12.45
C ASP A 380 -25.45 3.63 -12.16
N LYS A 381 -25.03 3.67 -10.89
CA LYS A 381 -23.67 4.03 -10.50
C LYS A 381 -22.61 3.12 -11.12
N ILE A 382 -22.78 1.80 -11.10
CA ILE A 382 -21.87 0.83 -11.75
C ILE A 382 -21.74 1.10 -13.24
N TYR A 383 -22.86 1.31 -13.94
CA TYR A 383 -22.88 1.63 -15.37
C TYR A 383 -22.23 2.99 -15.66
N PHE A 384 -22.50 3.99 -14.83
CA PHE A 384 -21.86 5.29 -14.92
C PHE A 384 -20.34 5.17 -14.76
N ARG A 385 -19.86 4.44 -13.73
CA ARG A 385 -18.44 4.26 -13.46
C ARG A 385 -17.71 3.51 -14.58
N LEU A 386 -18.35 2.50 -15.18
CA LEU A 386 -17.81 1.82 -16.37
C LEU A 386 -17.54 2.80 -17.51
N LEU A 387 -18.53 3.65 -17.84
CA LEU A 387 -18.41 4.62 -18.94
C LEU A 387 -17.46 5.77 -18.59
N GLU A 388 -17.40 6.16 -17.33
CA GLU A 388 -16.45 7.14 -16.83
C GLU A 388 -15.01 6.65 -17.02
N GLU A 389 -14.68 5.46 -16.51
CA GLU A 389 -13.31 4.95 -16.63
C GLU A 389 -12.94 4.61 -18.08
N GLU A 390 -13.87 4.07 -18.88
CA GLU A 390 -13.64 3.88 -20.33
C GLU A 390 -13.22 5.18 -21.02
N PHE A 391 -13.97 6.25 -20.77
CA PHE A 391 -13.69 7.55 -21.36
C PHE A 391 -12.37 8.16 -20.86
N LEU A 392 -12.12 8.09 -19.54
CA LEU A 392 -10.90 8.65 -18.94
C LEU A 392 -9.65 7.88 -19.40
N LEU A 393 -9.72 6.56 -19.52
CA LEU A 393 -8.62 5.75 -20.08
C LEU A 393 -8.35 6.11 -21.54
N ASN A 394 -9.39 6.21 -22.38
CA ASN A 394 -9.26 6.62 -23.79
C ASN A 394 -8.69 8.03 -23.94
N ALA A 395 -8.99 8.95 -23.03
CA ALA A 395 -8.41 10.29 -23.05
C ALA A 395 -6.87 10.32 -22.86
N CYS A 396 -6.29 9.27 -22.27
CA CYS A 396 -4.84 9.14 -22.04
C CYS A 396 -4.07 8.54 -23.21
N GLN A 397 -4.73 7.92 -24.20
CA GLN A 397 -4.04 7.13 -25.23
C GLN A 397 -3.02 7.97 -26.00
N GLU A 398 -3.42 9.17 -26.42
CA GLU A 398 -2.55 10.10 -27.14
C GLU A 398 -1.35 10.55 -26.29
N GLU A 399 -1.52 10.69 -24.97
CA GLU A 399 -0.45 11.08 -24.05
C GLU A 399 0.58 9.95 -23.88
N LEU A 400 0.13 8.70 -23.81
CA LEU A 400 1.00 7.53 -23.76
C LEU A 400 1.75 7.32 -25.08
N ASP A 401 1.08 7.47 -26.22
CA ASP A 401 1.73 7.39 -27.53
C ASP A 401 2.78 8.49 -27.73
N LYS A 402 2.48 9.71 -27.26
CA LYS A 402 3.44 10.81 -27.20
C LYS A 402 4.63 10.47 -26.30
N ALA A 403 4.39 9.94 -25.10
CA ALA A 403 5.45 9.54 -24.17
C ALA A 403 6.36 8.45 -24.76
N PHE A 404 5.78 7.46 -25.45
CA PHE A 404 6.53 6.44 -26.18
C PHE A 404 7.38 7.05 -27.30
N GLN A 405 6.84 7.98 -28.09
CA GLN A 405 7.61 8.71 -29.12
C GLN A 405 8.75 9.55 -28.54
N MET A 406 8.60 9.99 -27.29
CA MET A 406 9.64 10.70 -26.53
C MET A 406 10.67 9.76 -25.88
N ASN A 407 10.56 8.44 -26.09
CA ASN A 407 11.35 7.41 -25.41
C ASN A 407 11.22 7.45 -23.87
N LYS A 408 10.06 7.86 -23.35
CA LYS A 408 9.75 7.77 -21.90
C LYS A 408 9.05 6.48 -21.51
N ILE A 409 8.61 5.68 -22.49
CA ILE A 409 8.03 4.34 -22.30
C ILE A 409 8.86 3.37 -23.15
N THR A 410 9.19 2.20 -22.62
CA THR A 410 9.91 1.15 -23.35
C THR A 410 8.98 0.37 -24.28
N ASP A 411 9.53 -0.46 -25.19
CA ASP A 411 8.71 -1.38 -25.99
C ASP A 411 7.92 -2.35 -25.11
N TYR A 412 8.50 -2.77 -23.98
CA TYR A 412 7.82 -3.62 -23.01
C TYR A 412 6.66 -2.87 -22.33
N GLY A 413 6.91 -1.67 -21.80
CA GLY A 413 5.87 -0.81 -21.22
C GLY A 413 4.77 -0.46 -22.21
N LYS A 414 5.12 -0.27 -23.48
CA LYS A 414 4.14 -0.07 -24.54
C LYS A 414 3.20 -1.25 -24.72
N SER A 415 3.75 -2.47 -24.72
CA SER A 415 2.94 -3.68 -24.88
C SER A 415 1.85 -3.84 -23.79
N PHE A 416 2.09 -3.29 -22.59
CA PHE A 416 1.08 -3.28 -21.53
C PHE A 416 -0.07 -2.35 -21.84
N TYR A 417 0.20 -1.06 -22.08
CA TYR A 417 -0.90 -0.12 -22.29
C TYR A 417 -1.65 -0.41 -23.58
N GLU A 418 -0.97 -0.88 -24.64
CA GLU A 418 -1.63 -1.26 -25.89
C GLU A 418 -2.67 -2.36 -25.66
N SER A 419 -2.35 -3.38 -24.85
CA SER A 419 -3.31 -4.45 -24.54
C SER A 419 -4.54 -3.97 -23.75
N ILE A 420 -4.42 -2.89 -22.96
CA ILE A 420 -5.58 -2.23 -22.34
C ILE A 420 -6.47 -1.60 -23.42
N TYR A 421 -5.88 -0.86 -24.36
CA TYR A 421 -6.64 -0.20 -25.42
C TYR A 421 -7.23 -1.19 -26.43
N GLU A 422 -6.61 -2.35 -26.65
CA GLU A 422 -7.21 -3.44 -27.41
C GLU A 422 -8.54 -3.88 -26.77
N GLU A 423 -8.55 -4.13 -25.45
CA GLU A 423 -9.77 -4.51 -24.72
C GLU A 423 -10.81 -3.38 -24.74
N LEU A 424 -10.42 -2.12 -24.47
CA LEU A 424 -11.34 -0.97 -24.53
C LEU A 424 -12.01 -0.84 -25.91
N ASN A 425 -11.27 -1.08 -26.99
CA ASN A 425 -11.81 -1.04 -28.34
C ASN A 425 -12.79 -2.18 -28.63
N GLU A 426 -12.54 -3.39 -28.11
CA GLU A 426 -13.45 -4.53 -28.21
C GLU A 426 -14.78 -4.27 -27.48
N ASP A 427 -14.72 -3.55 -26.35
CA ASP A 427 -15.87 -3.27 -25.49
C ASP A 427 -16.71 -2.06 -25.92
N ARG A 428 -16.33 -1.36 -27.00
CA ARG A 428 -17.04 -0.15 -27.47
C ARG A 428 -18.55 -0.37 -27.63
N SER A 429 -18.95 -1.49 -28.22
CA SER A 429 -20.37 -1.82 -28.44
C SER A 429 -21.14 -2.08 -27.14
N LEU A 430 -20.46 -2.60 -26.11
CA LEU A 430 -21.01 -2.77 -24.77
C LEU A 430 -21.24 -1.39 -24.14
N CYS A 431 -20.24 -0.51 -24.18
CA CYS A 431 -20.35 0.84 -23.63
C CYS A 431 -21.45 1.67 -24.30
N GLU A 432 -21.57 1.64 -25.64
CA GLU A 432 -22.67 2.30 -26.37
C GLU A 432 -24.06 1.81 -25.92
N LYS A 433 -24.20 0.48 -25.73
CA LYS A 433 -25.44 -0.11 -25.23
C LYS A 433 -25.74 0.35 -23.80
N ILE A 434 -24.75 0.39 -22.92
CA ILE A 434 -24.93 0.82 -21.53
C ILE A 434 -25.28 2.31 -21.47
N GLU A 435 -24.58 3.16 -22.22
CA GLU A 435 -24.85 4.61 -22.29
C GLU A 435 -26.28 4.90 -22.74
N SER A 436 -26.82 4.11 -23.68
CA SER A 436 -28.21 4.26 -24.13
C SER A 436 -29.28 3.91 -23.07
N ASN A 437 -28.89 3.17 -22.03
CA ASN A 437 -29.77 2.71 -20.95
C ASN A 437 -29.52 3.42 -19.62
N LEU A 438 -28.53 4.32 -19.56
CA LEU A 438 -28.28 5.13 -18.37
C LEU A 438 -29.50 5.99 -18.04
N ASP A 439 -29.70 6.25 -16.76
CA ASP A 439 -30.69 7.26 -16.40
C ASP A 439 -30.28 8.65 -16.88
N LYS A 440 -31.26 9.55 -16.98
CA LYS A 440 -31.02 10.89 -17.52
C LYS A 440 -30.03 11.70 -16.67
N ALA A 441 -30.08 11.57 -15.35
CA ALA A 441 -29.25 12.35 -14.45
C ALA A 441 -27.78 11.94 -14.57
N SER A 442 -27.52 10.63 -14.63
CA SER A 442 -26.19 10.07 -14.84
C SER A 442 -25.68 10.32 -16.26
N LEU A 443 -26.54 10.33 -17.27
CA LEU A 443 -26.15 10.69 -18.63
C LEU A 443 -25.75 12.17 -18.73
N ASP A 444 -26.51 13.06 -18.09
CA ASP A 444 -26.18 14.49 -18.00
C ASP A 444 -24.85 14.69 -17.26
N LYS A 445 -24.62 13.95 -16.17
CA LYS A 445 -23.35 13.95 -15.42
C LYS A 445 -22.18 13.46 -16.28
N LEU A 446 -22.35 12.36 -17.02
CA LEU A 446 -21.32 11.80 -17.91
C LEU A 446 -20.95 12.79 -19.02
N ASN A 447 -21.95 13.43 -19.62
CA ASN A 447 -21.72 14.45 -20.64
C ASN A 447 -20.98 15.67 -20.09
N SER A 448 -21.33 16.12 -18.88
CA SER A 448 -20.61 17.21 -18.21
C SER A 448 -19.17 16.84 -17.91
N LEU A 449 -18.90 15.59 -17.49
CA LEU A 449 -17.54 15.09 -17.30
C LEU A 449 -16.76 15.10 -18.60
N LYS A 450 -17.31 14.51 -19.68
CA LYS A 450 -16.68 14.46 -21.01
C LYS A 450 -16.31 15.87 -21.48
N GLN A 451 -17.22 16.84 -21.34
CA GLN A 451 -16.97 18.24 -21.70
C GLN A 451 -15.88 18.90 -20.86
N ASP A 452 -15.88 18.70 -19.54
CA ASP A 452 -14.85 19.24 -18.65
C ASP A 452 -13.47 18.72 -19.05
N VAL A 453 -13.32 17.40 -19.25
CA VAL A 453 -12.05 16.77 -19.64
C VAL A 453 -11.50 17.35 -20.93
N LEU A 454 -12.33 17.36 -21.98
CA LEU A 454 -11.93 17.84 -23.30
C LEU A 454 -11.55 19.32 -23.25
N SER A 455 -12.34 20.14 -22.55
CA SER A 455 -12.04 21.58 -22.41
C SER A 455 -10.71 21.84 -21.69
N LYS A 456 -10.37 21.02 -20.67
CA LYS A 456 -9.11 21.15 -19.92
C LYS A 456 -7.93 20.64 -20.71
N LYS A 457 -8.10 19.57 -21.50
CA LYS A 457 -7.09 19.04 -22.41
C LYS A 457 -6.74 20.06 -23.49
N ASP A 458 -7.75 20.66 -24.12
CA ASP A 458 -7.57 21.67 -25.18
C ASP A 458 -6.86 22.95 -24.68
N LEU A 459 -7.02 23.29 -23.39
CA LEU A 459 -6.32 24.44 -22.79
C LEU A 459 -4.83 24.17 -22.51
N GLN A 460 -4.42 22.90 -22.50
CA GLN A 460 -3.06 22.45 -22.17
C GLN A 460 -2.28 21.94 -23.38
N ALA A 461 -2.95 21.72 -24.52
CA ALA A 461 -2.36 21.45 -25.83
C ALA A 461 -1.95 22.75 -26.54
#